data_AF-A0A9E5TSP8-F1
#
_entry.id   AF-A0A9E5TSP8-F1
#
_cell.length_a   1.000
_cell.length_b   1.000
_cell.length_c   1.000
_cell.angle_alpha   90.00
_cell.angle_beta   90.00
_cell.angle_gamma   90.00
#
_symmetry.space_group_name_H-M   'P 1'
#
loop_
_entity.id
_entity.type
_entity.pdbx_description
1 polymer ?
#
loop_
_entity_poly.entity_id
_entity_poly.type
_entity_poly.pdbx_seq_one_letter_code
_entity_poly.pdbx_strand_id
1 'polypeptide(L)'
;MVPQPETTETAPLTDANALALENLPGVAAKTVDLLKSHGFETVADLVNATTEKLVEIPGVGPKKAEKLIASARQQIEQRQDG
;
A
#
# COMPACT_ATOMS: atom_id res chain seq x y z
N MET A 1 -2.50 -38.60 14.45
CA MET A 1 -1.12 -38.10 14.65
C MET A 1 -0.90 -36.98 13.66
N VAL A 2 -0.64 -35.76 14.13
CA VAL A 2 -0.22 -34.58 13.34
C VAL A 2 1.28 -34.36 13.57
N PRO A 3 2.08 -33.94 12.57
CA PRO A 3 2.21 -32.54 12.13
C PRO A 3 2.30 -32.41 10.57
N GLN A 4 2.36 -31.25 9.90
CA GLN A 4 2.10 -29.82 10.19
C GLN A 4 1.66 -29.12 8.84
N PRO A 5 1.36 -27.80 8.76
CA PRO A 5 0.62 -27.25 7.61
C PRO A 5 1.48 -26.77 6.44
N GLU A 6 0.97 -26.96 5.22
CA GLU A 6 1.33 -26.13 4.07
C GLU A 6 0.54 -24.81 4.14
N THR A 7 0.95 -23.96 5.08
CA THR A 7 0.70 -22.51 5.00
C THR A 7 1.62 -21.93 3.92
N THR A 8 1.36 -22.31 2.67
CA THR A 8 2.07 -21.76 1.52
C THR A 8 1.22 -20.64 0.95
N GLU A 9 1.40 -19.47 1.56
CA GLU A 9 1.77 -18.29 0.79
C GLU A 9 0.91 -18.05 -0.46
N THR A 10 -0.37 -17.75 -0.23
CA THR A 10 -1.12 -16.86 -1.15
C THR A 10 -0.55 -15.44 -0.99
N ALA A 11 0.71 -15.25 -1.36
CA ALA A 11 1.15 -13.98 -1.89
C ALA A 11 0.44 -13.86 -3.24
N PRO A 12 -0.57 -12.97 -3.40
CA PRO A 12 -1.01 -12.61 -4.73
C PRO A 12 0.20 -11.94 -5.39
N LEU A 13 0.83 -12.73 -6.27
CA LEU A 13 1.59 -12.34 -7.44
C LEU A 13 1.98 -10.87 -7.42
N THR A 14 3.25 -10.60 -7.12
CA THR A 14 3.84 -9.27 -7.27
C THR A 14 3.79 -8.89 -8.75
N ASP A 15 2.66 -8.31 -9.18
CA ASP A 15 2.49 -7.70 -10.50
C ASP A 15 3.54 -6.60 -10.63
N ALA A 16 4.66 -6.93 -11.27
CA ALA A 16 5.87 -6.09 -11.36
C ALA A 16 5.66 -4.74 -12.09
N ASN A 17 4.42 -4.43 -12.48
CA ASN A 17 4.02 -3.18 -13.10
C ASN A 17 2.79 -2.51 -12.45
N ALA A 18 2.12 -3.16 -11.48
CA ALA A 18 1.03 -2.53 -10.75
C ALA A 18 1.55 -1.47 -9.77
N LEU A 19 0.72 -0.48 -9.47
CA LEU A 19 0.96 0.58 -8.50
C LEU A 19 0.91 0.00 -7.07
N ALA A 20 1.97 -0.73 -6.69
CA ALA A 20 2.05 -1.49 -5.45
C ALA A 20 2.40 -0.60 -4.26
N LEU A 21 1.49 -0.52 -3.29
CA LEU A 21 1.64 0.32 -2.09
C LEU A 21 2.87 -0.06 -1.25
N GLU A 22 3.22 -1.35 -1.24
CA GLU A 22 4.42 -1.90 -0.60
C GLU A 22 5.75 -1.35 -1.13
N ASN A 23 5.77 -0.79 -2.34
CA ASN A 23 6.96 -0.14 -2.90
C ASN A 23 7.13 1.31 -2.42
N LEU A 24 6.15 1.91 -1.76
CA LEU A 24 6.25 3.30 -1.30
C LEU A 24 7.13 3.42 -0.04
N PRO A 25 8.07 4.38 0.01
CA PRO A 25 9.02 4.50 1.11
C PRO A 25 8.34 4.96 2.40
N GLY A 26 8.13 4.02 3.33
CA GLY A 26 7.61 4.29 4.67
C GLY A 26 6.38 3.46 5.06
N VAL A 27 5.74 2.76 4.12
CA VAL A 27 4.73 1.74 4.43
C VAL A 27 5.39 0.39 4.73
N ALA A 28 4.75 -0.40 5.59
CA ALA A 28 5.11 -1.78 5.85
C ALA A 28 4.01 -2.70 5.30
N ALA A 29 4.31 -3.96 5.01
CA ALA A 29 3.33 -4.93 4.51
C ALA A 29 2.04 -4.98 5.35
N LYS A 30 2.14 -4.95 6.69
CA LYS A 30 0.96 -4.87 7.59
C LYS A 30 0.10 -3.62 7.40
N THR A 31 0.73 -2.50 7.05
CA THR A 31 0.05 -1.24 6.81
C THR A 31 -0.59 -1.23 5.43
N VAL A 32 0.04 -1.84 4.43
CA VAL A 32 -0.53 -2.09 3.10
C VAL A 32 -1.74 -3.01 3.18
N ASP A 33 -1.67 -4.05 4.00
CA ASP A 33 -2.79 -4.97 4.25
C ASP A 33 -4.00 -4.24 4.87
N LEU A 34 -3.76 -3.37 5.87
CA LEU A 34 -4.82 -2.51 6.41
C LEU A 34 -5.34 -1.47 5.41
N LEU A 35 -4.46 -0.85 4.62
CA LEU A 35 -4.84 0.07 3.53
C LEU A 35 -5.82 -0.64 2.59
N LYS A 36 -5.43 -1.82 2.08
CA LYS A 36 -6.29 -2.69 1.26
C LYS A 36 -7.61 -3.02 1.95
N SER A 37 -7.58 -3.42 3.23
CA SER A 37 -8.78 -3.72 4.03
C SER A 37 -9.69 -2.50 4.28
N HIS A 38 -9.20 -1.27 4.10
CA HIS A 38 -9.98 -0.03 4.17
C HIS A 38 -10.45 0.46 2.78
N GLY A 39 -10.14 -0.26 1.70
CA GLY A 39 -10.44 0.10 0.30
C GLY A 39 -9.27 0.72 -0.47
N PHE A 40 -8.20 1.10 0.22
CA PHE A 40 -6.98 1.65 -0.39
C PHE A 40 -6.12 0.52 -0.99
N GLU A 41 -6.56 -0.06 -2.10
CA GLU A 41 -5.82 -1.13 -2.79
C GLU A 41 -4.74 -0.62 -3.75
N THR A 42 -4.87 0.62 -4.23
CA THR A 42 -3.98 1.21 -5.24
C THR A 42 -3.48 2.59 -4.84
N VAL A 43 -2.36 2.99 -5.44
CA VAL A 43 -1.79 4.33 -5.30
C VAL A 43 -2.79 5.42 -5.71
N ALA A 44 -3.70 5.15 -6.65
CA ALA A 44 -4.76 6.08 -7.07
C ALA A 44 -5.81 6.35 -5.98
N ASP A 45 -6.21 5.31 -5.24
CA ASP A 45 -7.09 5.49 -4.09
C ASP A 45 -6.35 6.25 -2.97
N LEU A 46 -5.07 5.93 -2.78
CA LEU A 46 -4.18 6.61 -1.84
C LEU A 46 -3.91 8.09 -2.17
N VAL A 47 -4.07 8.52 -3.43
CA VAL A 47 -4.01 9.93 -3.86
C VAL A 47 -5.32 10.68 -3.64
N ASN A 48 -6.44 9.96 -3.68
CA ASN A 48 -7.76 10.49 -3.30
C ASN A 48 -7.95 10.52 -1.76
N ALA A 49 -7.20 9.69 -1.04
CA ALA A 49 -7.13 9.69 0.40
C ALA A 49 -6.47 10.96 0.97
N THR A 50 -6.98 11.45 2.10
CA THR A 50 -6.38 12.55 2.86
C THR A 50 -5.38 12.05 3.90
N THR A 51 -4.38 12.86 4.23
CA THR A 51 -3.36 12.57 5.25
C THR A 51 -3.97 12.09 6.57
N GLU A 52 -5.12 12.65 6.97
CA GLU A 52 -5.90 12.21 8.14
C GLU A 52 -6.31 10.74 8.06
N LYS A 53 -6.95 10.34 6.96
CA LYS A 53 -7.38 8.95 6.72
C LYS A 53 -6.23 7.96 6.67
N LEU A 54 -5.05 8.42 6.24
CA LEU A 54 -3.83 7.62 6.33
C LEU A 54 -3.36 7.47 7.78
N VAL A 55 -3.34 8.54 8.60
CA VAL A 55 -2.84 8.45 10.00
C VAL A 55 -3.81 7.76 10.96
N GLU A 56 -5.09 7.63 10.59
CA GLU A 56 -6.01 6.71 11.27
C GLU A 56 -5.56 5.24 11.14
N ILE A 57 -4.77 4.89 10.12
CA ILE A 57 -4.29 3.53 9.90
C ILE A 57 -3.08 3.24 10.81
N PRO A 58 -3.20 2.29 11.77
CA PRO A 58 -2.10 1.98 12.67
C PRO A 58 -0.85 1.49 11.92
N GLY A 59 0.23 2.25 12.04
CA GLY A 59 1.51 2.03 11.35
C GLY A 59 1.89 3.13 10.35
N VAL A 60 0.92 3.92 9.88
CA VAL A 60 1.20 5.19 9.19
C VAL A 60 1.28 6.30 10.24
N GLY A 61 2.34 7.12 10.18
CA GLY A 61 2.43 8.36 10.94
C GLY A 61 2.26 9.58 10.03
N PRO A 62 1.98 10.79 10.55
CA PRO A 62 1.70 11.98 9.71
C PRO A 62 2.80 12.28 8.71
N LYS A 63 4.07 12.25 9.15
CA LYS A 63 5.24 12.41 8.26
C LYS A 63 5.35 11.34 7.16
N LYS A 64 4.82 10.13 7.40
CA LYS A 64 4.76 9.06 6.39
C LYS A 64 3.60 9.31 5.45
N ALA A 65 2.41 9.58 5.97
CA ALA A 65 1.19 9.82 5.21
C ALA A 65 1.36 10.91 4.15
N GLU A 66 1.92 12.05 4.56
CA GLU A 66 2.14 13.20 3.67
C GLU A 66 3.13 12.86 2.54
N LYS A 67 4.23 12.18 2.87
CA LYS A 67 5.16 11.62 1.87
C LYS A 67 4.50 10.55 0.99
N LEU A 68 3.62 9.74 1.55
CA LEU A 68 2.96 8.64 0.86
C LEU A 68 2.09 9.21 -0.26
N ILE A 69 1.25 10.21 0.04
CA ILE A 69 0.40 10.90 -0.95
C ILE A 69 1.25 11.61 -2.01
N ALA A 70 2.35 12.25 -1.63
CA ALA A 70 3.23 12.95 -2.57
C ALA A 70 3.94 11.99 -3.54
N SER A 71 4.56 10.93 -3.01
CA SER A 71 5.15 9.87 -3.83
C SER A 71 4.11 9.11 -4.64
N ALA A 72 2.92 8.92 -4.07
CA ALA A 72 1.79 8.29 -4.74
C ALA A 72 1.39 9.09 -5.98
N ARG A 73 1.09 10.39 -5.85
CA ARG A 73 0.78 11.30 -6.98
C ARG A 73 1.82 11.20 -8.09
N GLN A 74 3.09 11.44 -7.74
CA GLN A 74 4.18 11.33 -8.70
C GLN A 74 4.25 9.98 -9.41
N GLN A 75 3.88 8.88 -8.77
CA GLN A 75 3.94 7.55 -9.37
C GLN A 75 2.78 7.25 -10.32
N ILE A 76 1.63 7.91 -10.17
CA ILE A 76 0.54 7.85 -11.16
C ILE A 76 0.85 8.78 -12.33
N GLU A 77 1.25 10.02 -12.04
CA GLU A 77 1.60 11.03 -13.03
C GLU A 77 2.69 10.51 -13.99
N GLN A 78 3.76 9.92 -13.45
CA GLN A 78 4.85 9.31 -14.26
C GLN A 78 4.48 8.00 -14.97
N ARG A 79 3.27 7.46 -14.79
CA ARG A 79 2.76 6.28 -15.52
C ARG A 79 1.59 6.58 -16.45
N GLN A 80 1.00 7.78 -16.38
CA GLN A 80 -0.07 8.20 -17.29
C GLN A 80 0.47 8.97 -18.52
N ASP A 81 1.69 9.52 -18.43
CA ASP A 81 2.46 10.03 -19.58
C ASP A 81 3.45 8.95 -20.07
N GLY A 82 2.95 8.00 -20.88
CA GLY A 82 3.74 6.90 -21.46
C GLY A 82 3.01 6.12 -22.56
#